data_AF-A0A7S2KCN2-F1
#
_entry.id   AF-A0A7S2KCN2-F1
#
_cell.length_a   1.000
_cell.length_b   1.000
_cell.length_c   1.000
_cell.angle_alpha   90.00
_cell.angle_beta   90.00
_cell.angle_gamma   90.00
#
_symmetry.space_group_name_H-M   'P 1'
#
loop_
_entity.id
_entity.type
_entity.pdbx_description
1 polymer ?
#
loop_
_entity_poly.entity_id
_entity_poly.type
_entity_poly.pdbx_seq_one_letter_code
_entity_poly.pdbx_strand_id
1 'polypeptide(L)'
;HQHCRVYGTGGICIDSHTESEGLPAVDCFYVEDRMLIEANEDGGLTLTGLYHTVWTKSSWMKGIAEKSANAASVDFFKGFIEMINNTGESALPPVIVELQKEHKEEGQKIEET
;
A
#
# COMPACT_ATOMS: atom_id res chain seq x y z
N HIS A 1 1.18 7.22 -10.38
CA HIS A 1 2.26 6.59 -11.17
C HIS A 1 2.65 5.27 -10.53
N GLN A 2 3.24 4.33 -11.27
CA GLN A 2 3.62 3.01 -10.75
C GLN A 2 5.03 2.63 -11.20
N HIS A 3 5.79 2.03 -10.28
CA HIS A 3 7.13 1.51 -10.53
C HIS A 3 7.18 0.04 -10.12
N CYS A 4 7.46 -0.83 -11.09
CA CYS A 4 7.67 -2.26 -10.84
C CYS A 4 9.17 -2.57 -10.84
N ARG A 5 9.62 -3.27 -9.80
CA ARG A 5 11.00 -3.73 -9.61
C ARG A 5 10.97 -5.23 -9.38
N VAL A 6 11.82 -5.96 -10.10
CA VAL A 6 11.97 -7.41 -9.96
C VAL A 6 13.32 -7.71 -9.30
N TYR A 7 13.30 -8.47 -8.22
CA TYR A 7 14.46 -8.85 -7.42
C TYR A 7 14.75 -10.35 -7.59
N GLY A 8 15.79 -10.64 -8.37
CA GLY A 8 16.29 -11.99 -8.54
C GLY A 8 15.22 -12.96 -9.04
N THR A 9 15.14 -14.13 -8.42
CA THR A 9 14.29 -15.26 -8.85
C THR A 9 12.93 -15.34 -8.14
N GLY A 10 12.61 -14.43 -7.21
CA GLY A 10 11.39 -14.60 -6.41
C GLY A 10 10.78 -13.36 -5.78
N GLY A 11 11.34 -12.16 -6.00
CA GLY A 11 10.80 -10.92 -5.43
C GLY A 11 10.23 -9.99 -6.50
N ILE A 12 9.01 -9.50 -6.33
CA ILE A 12 8.45 -8.38 -7.11
C ILE A 12 8.04 -7.29 -6.13
N CYS A 13 8.47 -6.07 -6.37
CA CYS A 13 8.01 -4.90 -5.64
C CYS A 13 7.32 -3.94 -6.61
N ILE A 14 6.09 -3.57 -6.29
CA ILE A 14 5.32 -2.58 -7.03
C ILE A 14 5.12 -1.40 -6.07
N ASP A 15 5.70 -0.26 -6.39
CA ASP A 15 5.43 0.99 -5.70
C ASP A 15 4.43 1.79 -6.53
N SER A 16 3.34 2.23 -5.91
CA SER A 16 2.39 3.14 -6.54
C SER A 16 2.27 4.44 -5.77
N HIS A 17 1.97 5.48 -6.54
CA HIS A 17 1.62 6.81 -6.04
C HIS A 17 0.31 7.22 -6.67
N THR A 18 -0.67 7.48 -5.83
CA THR A 18 -2.04 7.77 -6.22
C THR A 18 -2.43 9.16 -5.76
N GLU A 19 -2.69 10.02 -6.74
CA GLU A 19 -3.33 11.31 -6.53
C GLU A 19 -4.82 11.15 -6.87
N SER A 20 -5.68 11.55 -5.95
CA SER A 20 -7.12 11.52 -6.18
C SER A 20 -7.55 12.87 -6.77
N GLU A 21 -8.46 12.85 -7.75
CA GLU A 21 -9.14 14.04 -8.25
C GLU A 21 -10.61 14.04 -7.79
N GLY A 22 -11.19 15.21 -7.57
CA GLY A 22 -12.62 15.35 -7.27
C GLY A 22 -13.09 15.11 -5.83
N LEU A 23 -12.18 14.82 -4.89
CA LEU A 23 -12.49 14.78 -3.45
C LEU A 23 -12.25 16.15 -2.77
N PRO A 24 -12.92 16.44 -1.65
CA PRO A 24 -12.50 17.55 -0.79
C PRO A 24 -11.07 17.32 -0.29
N ALA A 25 -10.19 18.33 -0.36
CA ALA A 25 -8.77 18.27 0.04
C ALA A 25 -7.85 17.37 -0.83
N VAL A 26 -8.19 17.16 -2.11
CA VAL A 26 -7.33 16.43 -3.09
C VAL A 26 -5.94 17.01 -3.29
N ASP A 27 -5.77 18.31 -3.08
CA ASP A 27 -4.48 18.98 -3.20
C ASP A 27 -3.66 18.95 -1.90
N CYS A 28 -4.22 18.33 -0.84
CA CYS A 28 -3.62 18.30 0.49
C CYS A 28 -2.92 16.98 0.80
N PHE A 29 -3.20 15.91 0.05
CA PHE A 29 -2.59 14.61 0.28
C PHE A 29 -2.51 13.75 -0.98
N TYR A 30 -1.63 12.76 -0.94
CA TYR A 30 -1.57 11.65 -1.89
C TYR A 30 -1.37 10.34 -1.13
N VAL A 31 -1.53 9.21 -1.81
CA VAL A 31 -1.34 7.88 -1.22
C VAL A 31 -0.15 7.20 -1.90
N GLU A 32 0.78 6.71 -1.10
CA GLU A 32 1.84 5.80 -1.53
C GLU A 32 1.47 4.39 -1.07
N ASP A 33 1.59 3.43 -1.97
CA ASP A 33 1.44 2.01 -1.66
C ASP A 33 2.64 1.22 -2.17
N ARG A 34 2.98 0.17 -1.45
CA ARG A 34 3.98 -0.81 -1.85
C ARG A 34 3.39 -2.19 -1.72
N MET A 35 3.39 -2.91 -2.83
CA MET A 35 3.11 -4.34 -2.85
C MET A 35 4.43 -5.08 -3.01
N LEU A 36 4.74 -5.95 -2.07
CA LEU A 36 5.90 -6.83 -2.10
C LEU A 36 5.40 -8.26 -2.24
N ILE A 37 5.89 -8.96 -3.26
CA ILE A 37 5.55 -10.35 -3.56
C ILE A 37 6.85 -11.13 -3.45
N GLU A 38 6.91 -12.08 -2.52
CA GLU A 38 8.11 -12.86 -2.25
C GLU A 38 7.77 -14.35 -2.12
N ALA A 39 8.71 -15.21 -2.49
CA ALA A 39 8.60 -16.64 -2.20
C ALA A 39 8.66 -16.87 -0.68
N ASN A 40 7.76 -17.69 -0.14
CA ASN A 40 7.80 -18.10 1.26
C ASN A 40 8.59 -19.41 1.45
N GLU A 41 8.90 -19.75 2.70
CA GLU A 41 9.69 -20.94 3.04
C GLU A 41 9.00 -22.28 2.66
N ASP A 42 7.66 -22.26 2.55
CA ASP A 42 6.83 -23.43 2.22
C ASP A 42 6.66 -23.65 0.71
N GLY A 43 7.36 -22.89 -0.13
CA GLY A 43 7.26 -22.97 -1.59
C GLY A 43 6.04 -22.26 -2.19
N GLY A 44 5.37 -21.42 -1.39
CA GLY A 44 4.32 -20.51 -1.78
C GLY A 44 4.76 -19.07 -1.99
N LEU A 45 3.79 -18.16 -2.03
CA LEU A 45 4.02 -16.73 -2.17
C LEU A 45 3.44 -15.98 -0.97
N THR A 46 4.16 -14.97 -0.50
CA THR A 46 3.69 -13.96 0.45
C THR A 46 3.47 -12.66 -0.31
N LEU A 47 2.33 -12.01 -0.09
CA LEU A 47 2.03 -10.68 -0.59
C LEU A 47 1.90 -9.72 0.58
N THR A 48 2.86 -8.83 0.72
CA THR A 48 2.85 -7.78 1.74
C THR A 48 2.38 -6.47 1.11
N GLY A 49 1.32 -5.90 1.68
CA GLY A 49 0.79 -4.59 1.28
C GLY A 49 1.14 -3.55 2.33
N LEU A 50 1.93 -2.56 1.95
CA LEU A 50 2.16 -1.35 2.73
C LEU A 50 1.41 -0.20 2.08
N TYR A 51 0.82 0.67 2.90
CA TYR A 51 0.18 1.87 2.41
C TYR A 51 0.43 3.03 3.37
N HIS A 52 0.53 4.22 2.81
CA HIS A 52 0.80 5.44 3.55
C HIS A 52 0.10 6.64 2.89
N THR A 53 -0.59 7.44 3.71
CA THR A 53 -1.20 8.70 3.27
C THR A 53 -0.25 9.84 3.58
N VAL A 54 0.27 10.49 2.54
CA VAL A 54 1.22 11.60 2.66
C VAL A 54 0.47 12.92 2.55
N TRP A 55 0.57 13.74 3.58
CA TRP A 55 -0.05 15.07 3.61
C TRP A 55 0.96 16.14 3.18
N THR A 56 0.64 16.85 2.11
CA THR A 56 1.39 18.01 1.62
C THR A 56 0.92 19.32 2.26
N LYS A 57 -0.34 19.37 2.71
CA LYS A 57 -0.95 20.54 3.36
C LYS A 57 -1.79 20.12 4.57
N SER A 58 -1.85 20.97 5.58
CA SER A 58 -2.76 20.76 6.70
C SER A 58 -4.21 20.87 6.26
N SER A 59 -5.05 19.91 6.66
CA SER A 59 -6.49 19.94 6.42
C SER A 59 -7.24 19.49 7.66
N TRP A 60 -8.31 20.20 7.99
CA TRP A 60 -9.25 19.83 9.05
C TRP A 60 -9.94 18.49 8.79
N MET A 61 -9.96 18.03 7.53
CA MET A 61 -10.52 16.73 7.13
C MET A 61 -9.51 15.58 7.19
N LYS A 62 -8.29 15.82 7.73
CA LYS A 62 -7.20 14.83 7.75
C LYS A 62 -7.62 13.45 8.26
N GLY A 63 -8.27 13.41 9.43
CA GLY A 63 -8.71 12.15 10.02
C GLY A 63 -9.81 11.42 9.22
N ILE A 64 -10.64 12.14 8.45
CA ILE A 64 -11.68 11.52 7.60
C ILE A 64 -11.03 10.92 6.35
N ALA A 65 -10.17 11.70 5.69
CA ALA A 65 -9.46 11.26 4.49
C ALA A 65 -8.56 10.05 4.77
N GLU A 66 -7.81 10.04 5.88
CA GLU A 66 -6.96 8.90 6.27
C GLU A 66 -7.77 7.63 6.53
N LYS A 67 -8.93 7.74 7.20
CA LYS A 67 -9.82 6.60 7.44
C LYS A 67 -10.38 6.06 6.13
N SER A 68 -10.80 6.96 5.24
CA SER A 68 -11.31 6.57 3.92
C SER A 68 -10.24 5.91 3.05
N ALA A 69 -9.03 6.47 3.03
CA ALA A 69 -7.89 5.93 2.28
C ALA A 69 -7.45 4.57 2.83
N ASN A 70 -7.42 4.41 4.16
CA ASN A 70 -7.15 3.12 4.80
C ASN A 70 -8.19 2.06 4.40
N ALA A 71 -9.48 2.36 4.51
CA ALA A 71 -10.54 1.43 4.14
C ALA A 71 -10.43 1.02 2.66
N ALA A 72 -10.26 2.00 1.77
CA ALA A 72 -10.08 1.74 0.34
C ALA A 72 -8.84 0.88 0.04
N SER A 73 -7.71 1.13 0.72
CA SER A 73 -6.49 0.35 0.54
C SER A 73 -6.68 -1.10 1.01
N VAL A 74 -7.30 -1.30 2.18
CA VAL A 74 -7.60 -2.64 2.70
C VAL A 74 -8.54 -3.40 1.76
N ASP A 75 -9.59 -2.74 1.27
CA ASP A 75 -10.55 -3.36 0.34
C ASP A 75 -9.90 -3.69 -1.01
N PHE A 76 -9.01 -2.83 -1.51
CA PHE A 76 -8.22 -3.09 -2.71
C PHE A 76 -7.36 -4.35 -2.55
N PHE A 77 -6.56 -4.45 -1.48
CA PHE A 77 -5.71 -5.62 -1.27
C PHE A 77 -6.54 -6.90 -1.12
N LYS A 78 -7.65 -6.86 -0.36
CA LYS A 78 -8.57 -8.00 -0.23
C LYS A 78 -9.13 -8.45 -1.58
N GLY A 79 -9.62 -7.52 -2.39
CA GLY A 79 -10.14 -7.81 -3.72
C GLY A 79 -9.08 -8.35 -4.66
N PHE A 80 -7.84 -7.86 -4.57
CA PHE A 80 -6.71 -8.36 -5.35
C PHE A 80 -6.36 -9.82 -5.01
N ILE A 81 -6.37 -10.16 -3.72
CA ILE A 81 -6.15 -11.55 -3.26
C ILE A 81 -7.27 -12.47 -3.73
N GLU A 82 -8.52 -12.03 -3.59
CA GLU A 82 -9.69 -12.78 -4.06
C GLU A 82 -9.61 -13.03 -5.57
N MET A 83 -9.23 -12.01 -6.34
CA MET A 83 -8.99 -12.13 -7.77
C MET A 83 -7.94 -13.20 -8.07
N ILE A 84 -6.76 -13.15 -7.42
CA ILE A 84 -5.68 -14.14 -7.62
C ILE A 84 -6.18 -15.55 -7.30
N ASN A 85 -6.81 -15.73 -6.14
CA ASN A 85 -7.29 -17.04 -5.68
C ASN A 85 -8.42 -17.60 -6.56
N ASN A 86 -9.28 -16.75 -7.12
CA ASN A 86 -10.41 -17.16 -7.96
C ASN A 86 -10.04 -17.44 -9.42
N THR A 87 -8.79 -17.18 -9.84
CA THR A 87 -8.34 -17.43 -11.24
C THR A 87 -8.24 -18.91 -11.63
N GLY A 88 -8.64 -19.86 -10.77
CA GLY A 88 -9.08 -21.21 -11.16
C GLY A 88 -8.03 -22.20 -11.70
N GLU A 89 -6.82 -21.78 -12.06
CA GLU A 89 -5.76 -22.66 -12.59
C GLU A 89 -4.58 -22.89 -11.63
N SER A 90 -4.63 -22.31 -10.43
CA SER A 90 -3.44 -22.27 -9.57
C SER A 90 -3.31 -23.53 -8.71
N ALA A 91 -2.36 -24.40 -9.06
CA ALA A 91 -1.79 -25.42 -8.18
C ALA A 91 -0.91 -24.82 -7.06
N LEU A 92 -0.92 -23.50 -6.87
CA LEU A 92 -0.10 -22.80 -5.90
C LEU A 92 -0.79 -22.75 -4.54
N PRO A 93 -0.02 -22.85 -3.44
CA PRO A 93 -0.55 -22.69 -2.09
C PRO A 93 -1.12 -21.27 -1.89
N PRO A 94 -2.02 -21.10 -0.90
CA PRO A 94 -2.66 -19.82 -0.62
C PRO A 94 -1.65 -18.73 -0.28
N VAL A 95 -1.90 -17.52 -0.79
CA VAL A 95 -1.06 -16.34 -0.53
C VAL A 95 -1.27 -15.83 0.90
N ILE A 96 -0.18 -15.70 1.66
CA ILE A 96 -0.19 -15.11 3.01
C ILE A 96 -0.08 -13.59 2.88
N VAL A 97 -0.87 -12.86 3.68
CA VAL A 97 -1.00 -11.40 3.56
C VAL A 97 -0.67 -10.73 4.86
N GLU A 98 0.29 -9.82 4.80
CA GLU A 98 0.59 -8.89 5.87
C GLU A 98 0.28 -7.47 5.40
N LEU A 99 -0.68 -6.82 6.07
CA LEU A 99 -1.00 -5.41 5.86
C LEU A 99 -0.34 -4.59 6.96
N GLN A 100 0.62 -3.76 6.57
CA GLN A 100 1.31 -2.87 7.49
C GLN A 100 0.97 -1.43 7.17
N LYS A 101 0.43 -0.72 8.17
CA LYS A 101 0.35 0.75 8.13
C LYS A 101 1.69 1.28 8.60
N GLU A 102 2.44 1.95 7.72
CA GLU A 102 3.64 2.66 8.18
C GLU A 102 3.21 3.86 9.04
N HIS A 103 3.55 3.82 10.34
CA HIS A 103 3.58 5.01 11.18
C HIS A 103 4.95 5.65 11.02
N LYS A 104 5.03 6.78 10.33
CA LYS A 104 6.21 7.63 10.39
C LYS A 104 6.06 8.56 11.58
N GLU A 105 6.93 8.42 12.59
CA GLU A 105 7.10 9.45 13.62
C GLU A 105 7.44 10.77 12.91
N GLU A 106 6.63 11.81 13.15
CA GLU A 106 6.90 13.16 12.64
C GLU A 106 8.28 13.60 13.16
N GLY A 107 9.19 13.84 12.22
CA GLY A 107 10.57 14.23 12.52
C GLY A 107 10.63 15.44 13.46
N GLN A 108 11.49 15.32 14.46
CA GLN A 108 11.95 16.41 15.32
C GLN A 108 12.16 17.71 14.53
N LYS A 109 11.47 18.76 14.95
CA LYS A 109 11.88 20.14 14.67
C LYS A 109 13.34 20.30 15.09
N ILE A 110 14.21 20.58 14.12
CA ILE A 110 15.52 21.13 14.39
C ILE A 110 15.25 22.58 14.81
N GLU A 111 15.44 22.89 16.09
CA GLU A 111 15.56 24.26 16.56
C GLU A 111 16.88 24.81 16.03
N GLU A 112 16.82 25.71 15.05
CA GLU A 112 17.95 26.58 14.73
C GLU A 112 17.86 27.86 15.58
N THR A 113 19.04 28.22 16.08
CA THR A 113 19.38 29.13 17.19
C THR A 113 19.14 30.60 16.87
#